data_AF-A0AAD2D1R5-F1
#
_entry.id   AF-A0AAD2D1R5-F1
#
_cell.length_a   1.000
_cell.length_b   1.000
_cell.length_c   1.000
_cell.angle_alpha   90.00
_cell.angle_beta   90.00
_cell.angle_gamma   90.00
#
_symmetry.space_group_name_H-M   'P 1'
#
loop_
_entity.id
_entity.type
_entity.pdbx_description
1 polymer ?
#
loop_
_entity_poly.entity_id
_entity_poly.type
_entity_poly.pdbx_seq_one_letter_code
_entity_poly.pdbx_strand_id
1 'polypeptide(L)'
;MVGSAMLTRMFINGFLKRTPRAAIINVSSLITVVPAPYIKEYSATKQFLTLLSYYLQDNYGDKIDIQDLNPAVMTTNLNNHRTGPDTIAPEHYVTSS
;
A
#
# COMPACT_ATOMS: atom_id res chain seq x y z
N MET A 1 17.08 2.92 6.50
CA MET A 1 15.73 2.48 6.08
C MET A 1 14.84 3.72 6.04
N VAL A 2 14.38 4.15 4.86
CA VAL A 2 13.52 5.34 4.72
C VAL A 2 12.07 4.86 4.63
N GLY A 3 11.21 5.28 5.56
CA GLY A 3 9.79 4.88 5.58
C GLY A 3 8.95 5.67 4.57
N SER A 4 7.75 5.17 4.25
CA SER A 4 6.87 5.75 3.23
C SER A 4 6.57 7.24 3.47
N ALA A 5 6.35 7.66 4.72
CA ALA A 5 6.10 9.07 5.05
C ALA A 5 7.30 9.98 4.72
N MET A 6 8.53 9.51 4.91
CA MET A 6 9.74 10.27 4.55
C MET A 6 9.91 10.34 3.03
N LEU A 7 9.64 9.25 2.30
CA LEU A 7 9.67 9.24 0.84
C LEU A 7 8.63 10.22 0.28
N THR A 8 7.39 10.18 0.77
CA THR A 8 6.36 11.14 0.40
C THR A 8 6.85 12.56 0.61
N ARG A 9 7.37 12.89 1.80
CA ARG A 9 7.88 14.24 2.10
C ARG A 9 8.99 14.68 1.15
N MET A 10 9.87 13.77 0.75
CA MET A 10 10.99 14.05 -0.15
C MET A 10 10.51 14.43 -1.56
N PHE A 11 9.49 13.75 -2.09
CA PHE A 11 9.08 13.92 -3.49
C PHE A 11 7.86 14.81 -3.71
N ILE A 12 7.03 15.03 -2.68
CA ILE A 12 5.72 15.68 -2.83
C ILE A 12 5.81 17.07 -3.49
N ASN A 13 6.80 17.88 -3.10
CA ASN A 13 6.99 19.22 -3.69
C ASN A 13 7.34 19.16 -5.18
N GLY A 14 8.07 18.13 -5.62
CA GLY A 14 8.36 17.91 -7.03
C GLY A 14 7.13 17.42 -7.80
N PHE A 15 6.35 16.52 -7.19
CA PHE A 15 5.13 16.00 -7.79
C PHE A 15 4.05 17.06 -7.97
N LEU A 16 3.94 18.03 -7.06
CA LEU A 16 2.99 19.14 -7.18
C LEU A 16 3.32 20.13 -8.31
N LYS A 17 4.58 20.18 -8.76
CA LYS A 17 5.05 21.14 -9.77
C LYS A 17 5.22 20.52 -11.16
N ARG A 18 5.18 19.20 -11.28
CA ARG A 18 5.43 18.51 -12.54
C ARG A 18 4.16 18.35 -13.37
N THR A 19 4.34 18.33 -14.68
CA THR A 19 3.36 17.89 -15.67
C THR A 19 4.06 16.86 -16.57
N PRO A 20 3.50 15.66 -16.78
CA PRO A 20 2.18 15.18 -16.37
C PRO A 20 2.06 14.87 -14.87
N ARG A 21 0.82 14.71 -14.38
CA ARG A 21 0.50 14.39 -12.97
C ARG A 21 1.32 13.20 -12.46
N ALA A 22 1.70 13.25 -11.19
CA ALA A 22 2.37 12.14 -10.52
C ALA A 22 1.37 11.18 -9.87
N ALA A 23 1.82 9.97 -9.57
CA ALA A 23 1.07 9.01 -8.76
C ALA A 23 1.90 8.56 -7.55
N ILE A 24 1.24 8.33 -6.42
CA ILE A 24 1.79 7.69 -5.23
C ILE A 24 0.94 6.46 -4.94
N ILE A 25 1.55 5.27 -5.02
CA ILE A 25 0.91 4.00 -4.68
C ILE A 25 1.54 3.49 -3.40
N ASN A 26 0.80 3.58 -2.30
CA ASN A 26 1.21 3.01 -1.03
C ASN A 26 0.69 1.57 -0.94
N VAL A 27 1.54 0.65 -0.47
CA VAL A 27 1.17 -0.76 -0.28
C VAL A 27 0.87 -1.01 1.20
N SER A 28 -0.40 -0.95 1.57
CA SER A 28 -0.92 -1.30 2.89
C SER A 28 -1.17 -2.81 3.00
N SER A 29 -2.34 -3.26 3.47
CA SER A 29 -2.72 -4.67 3.61
C SER A 29 -4.17 -4.81 4.07
N LEU A 30 -4.86 -5.88 3.67
CA LEU A 30 -6.21 -6.20 4.16
C LEU A 30 -6.30 -6.35 5.70
N ILE A 31 -5.18 -6.59 6.38
CA ILE A 31 -5.15 -6.71 7.84
C ILE A 31 -5.33 -5.39 8.60
N THR A 32 -5.49 -4.28 7.87
CA THR A 32 -5.96 -3.01 8.42
C THR A 32 -7.42 -3.08 8.88
N VAL A 33 -8.24 -3.86 8.17
CA VAL A 33 -9.69 -3.98 8.44
C VAL A 33 -10.08 -5.31 9.08
N VAL A 34 -9.28 -6.36 8.90
CA VAL A 34 -9.54 -7.67 9.51
C VAL A 34 -8.65 -7.86 10.75
N PRO A 35 -9.22 -8.01 11.96
CA PRO A 35 -8.42 -8.29 13.14
C PRO A 35 -7.81 -9.69 13.07
N ALA A 36 -6.50 -9.79 13.28
CA ALA A 36 -5.81 -11.07 13.37
C ALA A 36 -4.85 -11.11 14.58
N PRO A 37 -4.77 -12.26 15.27
CA PRO A 37 -3.85 -12.42 16.38
C PRO A 37 -2.39 -12.42 15.90
N TYR A 38 -1.47 -12.03 16.78
CA TYR A 38 -0.01 -12.07 16.59
C TYR A 38 0.59 -11.12 15.52
N ILE A 39 -0.20 -10.21 14.93
CA ILE A 39 0.30 -9.26 13.90
C ILE A 39 -0.12 -7.81 14.17
N LYS A 40 -0.23 -7.42 15.45
CA LYS A 40 -0.71 -6.09 15.87
C LYS A 40 0.19 -4.96 15.37
N GLU A 41 1.51 -5.12 15.50
CA GLU A 41 2.49 -4.13 15.11
C GLU A 41 2.47 -3.95 13.59
N TYR A 42 2.43 -5.05 12.85
CA TYR A 42 2.28 -5.02 11.39
C TYR A 42 0.97 -4.34 10.98
N SER A 43 -0.17 -4.73 11.56
CA SER A 43 -1.48 -4.12 11.30
C SER A 43 -1.48 -2.61 11.59
N ALA A 44 -0.92 -2.17 12.72
CA ALA A 44 -0.78 -0.75 13.05
C ALA A 44 0.05 0.02 12.01
N THR A 45 1.17 -0.54 11.54
CA THR A 45 1.98 0.12 10.50
C THR A 45 1.27 0.19 9.15
N LYS A 46 0.50 -0.83 8.79
CA LYS A 46 -0.30 -0.83 7.56
C LYS A 46 -1.49 0.12 7.65
N GLN A 47 -2.13 0.22 8.83
CA GLN A 47 -3.22 1.16 9.08
C GLN A 47 -2.72 2.61 9.00
N PHE A 48 -1.52 2.87 9.50
CA PHE A 48 -0.86 4.17 9.33
C PHE A 48 -0.73 4.54 7.84
N LEU A 49 -0.32 3.59 6.98
CA LEU A 49 -0.22 3.86 5.53
C LEU A 49 -1.58 4.15 4.91
N THR A 50 -2.62 3.41 5.29
CA THR A 50 -3.99 3.68 4.81
C THR A 50 -4.46 5.08 5.19
N LEU A 51 -4.27 5.49 6.45
CA LEU A 51 -4.61 6.84 6.90
C LEU A 51 -3.77 7.90 6.19
N LEU A 52 -2.46 7.69 6.06
CA LEU A 52 -1.57 8.60 5.32
C LEU A 52 -2.05 8.79 3.88
N SER A 53 -2.41 7.71 3.18
CA SER A 53 -2.94 7.78 1.82
C SER A 53 -4.25 8.57 1.76
N TYR A 54 -5.17 8.37 2.70
CA TYR A 54 -6.40 9.16 2.78
C TYR A 54 -6.13 10.65 2.95
N TYR A 55 -5.25 11.02 3.88
CA TYR A 55 -4.88 12.43 4.08
C TYR A 55 -4.20 13.03 2.85
N LEU A 56 -3.33 12.28 2.17
CA LEU A 56 -2.68 12.75 0.94
C LEU A 56 -3.68 12.94 -0.20
N GLN A 57 -4.64 12.03 -0.35
CA GLN A 57 -5.68 12.14 -1.37
C GLN A 57 -6.56 13.36 -1.12
N ASP A 58 -6.94 13.61 0.13
CA ASP A 58 -7.76 14.78 0.51
C ASP A 58 -7.04 16.10 0.24
N ASN A 59 -5.73 16.18 0.50
CA ASN A 59 -4.97 17.42 0.38
C ASN A 59 -4.36 17.67 -1.01
N TYR A 60 -4.11 16.61 -1.79
CA TYR A 60 -3.34 16.68 -3.03
C TYR A 60 -3.94 15.90 -4.20
N GLY A 61 -5.14 15.34 -4.03
CA GLY A 61 -5.82 14.50 -5.03
C GLY A 61 -6.18 15.21 -6.32
N ASP A 62 -6.15 16.54 -6.34
CA ASP A 62 -6.32 17.38 -7.54
C ASP A 62 -5.09 17.34 -8.46
N LYS A 63 -3.90 17.10 -7.91
CA LYS A 63 -2.61 17.18 -8.64
C LYS A 63 -1.84 15.88 -8.68
N ILE A 64 -2.04 15.02 -7.68
CA ILE A 64 -1.35 13.73 -7.54
C ILE A 64 -2.41 12.64 -7.41
N ASP A 65 -2.27 11.56 -8.16
CA ASP A 65 -3.12 10.39 -7.99
C ASP A 65 -2.60 9.57 -6.81
N ILE A 66 -3.38 9.44 -5.74
CA ILE A 66 -3.00 8.67 -4.55
C ILE A 66 -3.80 7.38 -4.52
N GLN A 67 -3.11 6.25 -4.41
CA GLN A 67 -3.73 4.93 -4.31
C GLN A 67 -3.21 4.17 -3.10
N ASP A 68 -4.14 3.64 -2.29
CA ASP A 68 -3.85 2.70 -1.21
C ASP A 68 -4.14 1.27 -1.66
N LEU A 69 -3.10 0.52 -1.97
CA LEU A 69 -3.22 -0.89 -2.36
C LEU A 69 -3.27 -1.76 -1.09
N ASN A 70 -4.37 -2.50 -0.92
CA ASN A 70 -4.60 -3.39 0.22
C ASN A 70 -4.62 -4.88 -0.20
N PRO A 71 -3.47 -5.55 -0.38
CA PRO A 71 -3.47 -6.96 -0.72
C PRO A 71 -3.95 -7.84 0.45
N ALA A 72 -4.63 -8.93 0.10
CA ALA A 72 -4.82 -10.08 0.96
C ALA A 72 -3.52 -10.92 1.05
N VAL A 73 -3.60 -12.11 1.63
CA VAL A 73 -2.44 -13.00 1.77
C VAL A 73 -1.99 -13.47 0.39
N MET A 74 -0.72 -13.23 0.05
CA MET A 74 -0.11 -13.66 -1.20
C MET A 74 1.21 -14.38 -0.95
N THR A 75 1.51 -15.38 -1.78
CA THR A 75 2.77 -16.12 -1.74
C THR A 75 3.90 -15.21 -2.22
N THR A 76 4.74 -14.75 -1.30
CA THR A 76 5.88 -13.86 -1.62
C THR A 76 7.05 -14.12 -0.66
N ASN A 77 8.18 -13.44 -0.86
CA ASN A 77 9.26 -13.46 0.12
C ASN A 77 8.86 -12.94 1.51
N LEU A 78 7.79 -12.13 1.62
CA LEU A 78 7.33 -11.59 2.90
C LEU A 78 6.81 -12.68 3.85
N ASN A 79 6.28 -13.78 3.29
CA ASN A 79 5.78 -14.91 4.06
C ASN A 79 6.57 -16.20 3.80
N ASN A 80 7.82 -16.09 3.29
CA ASN A 80 8.66 -17.22 2.91
C ASN A 80 7.99 -18.20 1.93
N HIS A 81 7.24 -17.67 0.95
CA HIS A 81 6.47 -18.46 -0.01
C HIS A 81 5.48 -19.44 0.64
N ARG A 82 4.97 -19.10 1.83
CA ARG A 82 3.98 -19.93 2.51
C ARG A 82 2.66 -19.93 1.72
N THR A 83 2.20 -21.12 1.39
CA THR A 83 0.88 -21.38 0.79
C THR A 83 -0.14 -21.75 1.87
N GLY A 84 -1.40 -21.50 1.59
CA GLY A 84 -2.52 -21.77 2.48
C GLY A 84 -3.85 -21.59 1.74
N PRO A 85 -4.98 -22.00 2.35
CA PRO A 85 -6.30 -21.91 1.73
C PRO A 85 -6.68 -20.49 1.30
N ASP A 86 -6.18 -19.49 2.02
CA ASP A 86 -6.47 -18.07 1.79
C ASP A 86 -5.39 -17.35 0.96
N THR A 87 -4.38 -18.08 0.47
CA THR A 87 -3.25 -17.50 -0.26
C THR A 87 -3.55 -17.43 -1.75
N ILE A 88 -3.63 -16.23 -2.31
CA ILE A 88 -3.77 -16.03 -3.76
C ILE A 88 -2.38 -16.00 -4.39
N ALA A 89 -2.09 -16.97 -5.27
CA ALA A 89 -0.85 -17.00 -6.04
C ALA A 89 -0.94 -16.08 -7.29
N PRO A 90 0.19 -15.48 -7.75
CA PRO A 90 0.21 -14.57 -8.89
C PRO A 90 -0.36 -15.18 -10.18
N GLU A 91 -0.17 -16.48 -10.40
CA GLU A 91 -0.74 -17.23 -11.53
C GLU A 91 -2.27 -17.14 -11.66
N HIS A 92 -2.99 -16.90 -10.55
CA HIS A 92 -4.45 -16.71 -10.58
C HIS A 92 -4.89 -15.39 -11.22
N TYR A 93 -3.99 -14.40 -11.34
CA TYR A 93 -4.30 -13.11 -11.97
C TYR A 93 -3.83 -13.03 -13.43
N VAL A 94 -2.88 -13.88 -13.85
CA VAL A 94 -2.32 -13.87 -15.23
C VAL A 94 -3.26 -14.55 -16.23
N THR A 95 -4.15 -15.44 -15.77
CA THR A 95 -5.07 -16.20 -16.62
C THR A 95 -6.44 -15.54 -16.83
N SER A 96 -6.70 -14.38 -16.21
CA SER A 96 -7.97 -13.66 -16.28
C SER A 96 -7.98 -12.46 -17.23
N SER A 97 -7.14 -12.47 -18.28
CA SER A 97 -7.08 -11.43 -19.33
C SER A 97 -7.45 -11.97 -20.70
#